data_AF-A0A3R9MC34-F1
#
_entry.id   AF-A0A3R9MC34-F1
#
_cell.length_a   1.000
_cell.length_b   1.000
_cell.length_c   1.000
_cell.angle_alpha   90.00
_cell.angle_beta   90.00
_cell.angle_gamma   90.00
#
_symmetry.space_group_name_H-M   'P 1'
#
loop_
_entity.id
_entity.type
_entity.pdbx_description
1 polymer ?
#
loop_
_entity_poly.entity_id
_entity_poly.type
_entity_poly.pdbx_seq_one_letter_code
_entity_poly.pdbx_strand_id
1 'polypeptide(L)'
;MKKLVTCKCGSGKYVDDCCAPKVRMTMYEFANPEEQQKYKKMIKISSQFEMRPRGIFEYYGEDLVTYKLQKPTSESRHMFLTVIARYMTEYLEDCCPSRWIDCDHVFWNELLTTFYPSVMQITAEENNVDLFLYELKKFTHWLDKERSTNLYKIVYPILEEAEIDLKKCESLLNALYLQLYPHLHSKQADSLFANDMYFNMLENCEDDKYDVFEVQNVSRSHVVATSLETNYTYYMRGLPYKLLESGMIITGTICKMPRENLWRWNSPESVFPQAAKEYLRHVLIHEPPRLKQMIDVRD
;
A
#
# COMPACT_ATOMS: atom_id res chain seq x y z
N MET A 1 5.21 -3.86 -1.06
CA MET A 1 5.63 -2.77 -1.97
C MET A 1 6.83 -2.06 -1.36
N LYS A 2 7.90 -1.79 -2.12
CA LYS A 2 9.12 -1.10 -1.66
C LYS A 2 9.54 -0.02 -2.68
N LYS A 3 9.97 1.15 -2.21
CA LYS A 3 10.51 2.20 -3.08
C LYS A 3 11.88 1.84 -3.63
N LEU A 4 12.06 2.02 -4.93
CA LEU A 4 13.33 1.86 -5.64
C LEU A 4 13.91 3.24 -5.93
N VAL A 5 15.13 3.49 -5.45
CA VAL A 5 15.85 4.74 -5.68
C VAL A 5 17.09 4.49 -6.51
N THR A 6 17.27 5.26 -7.58
CA THR A 6 18.46 5.17 -8.42
C THR A 6 19.68 5.69 -7.68
N CYS A 7 20.81 4.98 -7.83
CA CYS A 7 22.04 5.32 -7.15
C CYS A 7 22.67 6.59 -7.74
N LYS A 8 23.09 7.50 -6.86
CA LYS A 8 23.72 8.78 -7.24
C LYS A 8 25.13 8.63 -7.84
N CYS A 9 25.70 7.43 -7.86
CA CYS A 9 27.04 7.18 -8.41
C CYS A 9 27.10 7.19 -9.94
N GLY A 10 25.96 7.35 -10.63
CA GLY A 10 25.87 7.38 -12.09
C GLY A 10 25.83 6.00 -12.75
N SER A 11 25.76 4.90 -11.99
CA SER A 11 25.68 3.54 -12.52
C SER A 11 24.36 3.20 -13.22
N GLY A 12 23.31 4.01 -13.00
CA GLY A 12 21.94 3.72 -13.43
C GLY A 12 21.26 2.58 -12.65
N LYS A 13 21.94 1.96 -11.67
CA LYS A 13 21.41 0.89 -10.83
C LYS A 13 20.65 1.45 -9.62
N TYR A 14 19.79 0.64 -9.01
CA TYR A 14 19.16 0.99 -7.74
C TYR A 14 20.17 1.00 -6.59
N VAL A 15 19.91 1.82 -5.57
CA VAL A 15 20.78 2.01 -4.39
C VAL A 15 21.12 0.67 -3.74
N ASP A 16 20.12 -0.19 -3.55
CA ASP A 16 20.23 -1.51 -2.94
C ASP A 16 21.16 -2.47 -3.72
N ASP A 17 21.17 -2.36 -5.05
CA ASP A 17 21.98 -3.21 -5.94
C ASP A 17 23.34 -2.60 -6.28
N CYS A 18 23.63 -1.39 -5.80
CA CYS A 18 24.78 -0.61 -6.25
C CYS A 18 25.76 -0.26 -5.13
N CYS A 19 25.40 0.69 -4.26
CA CYS A 19 26.32 1.28 -3.29
C CYS A 19 25.82 1.17 -1.85
N ALA A 20 24.60 0.67 -1.63
CA ALA A 20 24.12 0.44 -0.28
C ALA A 20 24.89 -0.70 0.40
N PRO A 21 25.24 -0.57 1.67
CA PRO A 21 25.69 -1.71 2.45
C PRO A 21 24.55 -2.73 2.52
N LYS A 22 24.86 -4.01 2.22
CA LYS A 22 23.87 -5.10 2.22
C LYS A 22 23.17 -5.31 3.56
N VAL A 23 23.79 -4.85 4.66
CA VAL A 23 23.22 -4.89 6.01
C VAL A 23 23.55 -3.57 6.70
N ARG A 24 22.53 -2.89 7.22
CA ARG A 24 22.67 -1.76 8.15
C ARG A 24 22.39 -2.26 9.56
N MET A 25 23.38 -2.15 10.44
CA MET A 25 23.22 -2.36 11.88
C MET A 25 23.27 -1.01 12.57
N THR A 26 22.22 -0.69 13.32
CA THR A 26 22.17 0.49 14.18
C THR A 26 22.27 0.02 15.62
N MET A 27 23.33 0.43 16.33
CA MET A 27 23.47 0.20 17.77
C MET A 27 23.04 1.47 18.49
N TYR A 28 22.08 1.33 19.42
CA TYR A 28 21.64 2.43 20.28
C TYR A 28 22.15 2.18 21.70
N GLU A 29 23.00 3.06 22.20
CA GLU A 29 23.48 3.03 23.57
C GLU A 29 22.57 3.89 24.44
N PHE A 30 22.01 3.29 25.51
CA PHE A 30 21.21 4.02 26.48
C PHE A 30 22.13 4.71 27.49
N ALA A 31 21.92 6.00 27.70
CA ALA A 31 22.69 6.79 28.66
C ALA A 31 22.40 6.37 30.11
N ASN A 32 21.17 5.90 30.40
CA ASN A 32 20.75 5.50 31.74
C ASN A 32 19.56 4.50 31.71
N PRO A 33 19.25 3.85 32.86
CA PRO A 33 18.12 2.92 32.95
C PRO A 33 16.74 3.53 32.68
N GLU A 34 16.55 4.83 32.95
CA GLU A 34 15.28 5.51 32.72
C GLU A 34 14.99 5.66 31.22
N GLU A 35 16.02 6.02 30.44
CA GLU A 35 15.95 6.07 28.98
C GLU A 35 15.64 4.68 28.42
N GLN A 36 16.30 3.62 28.92
CA GLN A 36 16.01 2.26 28.51
C GLN A 36 14.54 1.89 28.80
N GLN A 37 14.00 2.29 29.94
CA GLN A 37 12.60 2.03 30.30
C GLN A 37 11.62 2.82 29.42
N LYS A 38 11.95 4.07 29.07
CA LYS A 38 11.20 4.89 28.10
C LYS A 38 11.08 4.15 26.77
N TYR A 39 12.20 3.70 26.19
CA TYR A 39 12.20 3.02 24.90
C TYR A 39 11.50 1.67 24.95
N LYS A 40 11.64 0.88 26.02
CA LYS A 40 10.85 -0.36 26.21
C LYS A 40 9.34 -0.10 26.17
N LYS A 41 8.89 0.99 26.79
CA LYS A 41 7.48 1.39 26.74
C LYS A 41 7.06 1.83 25.34
N MET A 42 7.90 2.60 24.65
CA MET A 42 7.65 3.03 23.26
C MET A 42 7.54 1.82 22.32
N ILE A 43 8.43 0.83 22.45
CA ILE A 43 8.36 -0.44 21.69
C ILE A 43 6.99 -1.09 21.87
N LYS A 44 6.55 -1.27 23.12
CA LYS A 44 5.25 -1.89 23.42
C LYS A 44 4.05 -1.13 22.84
N ILE A 45 4.10 0.20 22.78
CA ILE A 45 3.02 1.00 22.21
C ILE A 45 3.07 0.95 20.69
N SER A 46 4.27 1.11 20.12
CA SER A 46 4.50 1.11 18.69
C SER A 46 4.13 -0.21 18.01
N SER A 47 4.33 -1.33 18.70
CA SER A 47 3.94 -2.65 18.21
C SER A 47 2.43 -2.81 18.07
N GLN A 48 1.63 -1.98 18.76
CA GLN A 48 0.18 -2.01 18.59
C GLN A 48 -0.21 -1.60 17.17
N PHE A 49 0.49 -0.64 16.56
CA PHE A 49 0.25 -0.20 15.18
C PHE A 49 1.34 -0.68 14.22
N GLU A 50 1.95 -1.83 14.52
CA GLU A 50 2.88 -2.56 13.64
C GLU A 50 4.11 -1.75 13.17
N MET A 51 4.52 -0.72 13.91
CA MET A 51 5.74 0.00 13.58
C MET A 51 6.96 -0.90 13.85
N ARG A 52 7.84 -1.05 12.84
CA ARG A 52 9.10 -1.79 13.02
C ARG A 52 9.92 -1.18 14.17
N PRO A 53 10.57 -2.00 15.02
CA PRO A 53 11.30 -1.49 16.18
C PRO A 53 12.33 -0.40 15.85
N ARG A 54 12.98 -0.46 14.68
CA ARG A 54 13.92 0.57 14.23
C ARG A 54 13.28 1.96 14.11
N GLY A 55 12.01 2.03 13.72
CA GLY A 55 11.29 3.30 13.50
C GLY A 55 11.10 4.12 14.78
N ILE A 56 11.25 3.50 15.96
CA ILE A 56 11.20 4.19 17.26
C ILE A 56 12.38 5.13 17.44
N PHE A 57 13.53 4.77 16.85
CA PHE A 57 14.76 5.56 16.91
C PHE A 57 14.84 6.61 15.80
N GLU A 58 13.86 6.64 14.89
CA GLU A 58 13.74 7.65 13.85
C GLU A 58 12.99 8.88 14.35
N TYR A 59 13.13 10.00 13.65
CA TYR A 59 12.56 11.30 14.05
C TYR A 59 11.03 11.25 14.27
N TYR A 60 10.32 10.38 13.56
CA TYR A 60 8.86 10.23 13.65
C TYR A 60 8.43 9.29 14.79
N GLY A 61 9.33 8.47 15.34
CA GLY A 61 8.99 7.38 16.25
C GLY A 61 8.28 7.86 17.52
N GLU A 62 8.87 8.86 18.18
CA GLU A 62 8.27 9.49 19.37
C GLU A 62 6.95 10.19 19.05
N ASP A 63 6.85 10.81 17.87
CA ASP A 63 5.65 11.54 17.45
C ASP A 63 4.46 10.61 17.23
N LEU A 64 4.66 9.49 16.52
CA LEU A 64 3.61 8.49 16.29
C LEU A 64 3.14 7.85 17.60
N VAL A 65 4.05 7.51 18.52
CA VAL A 65 3.72 6.97 19.84
C VAL A 65 2.95 8.00 20.67
N THR A 66 3.38 9.26 20.66
CA THR A 66 2.73 10.35 21.41
C THR A 66 1.33 10.60 20.88
N TYR A 67 1.16 10.62 19.55
CA TYR A 67 -0.13 10.78 18.92
C TYR A 67 -1.09 9.62 19.24
N LYS A 68 -0.59 8.38 19.27
CA LYS A 68 -1.35 7.20 19.72
C LYS A 68 -1.86 7.39 21.16
N LEU A 69 -1.01 7.85 22.06
CA LEU A 69 -1.32 7.99 23.49
C LEU A 69 -2.39 9.04 23.78
N GLN A 70 -2.60 10.02 22.91
CA GLN A 70 -3.69 11.00 23.07
C GLN A 70 -5.07 10.36 22.98
N LYS A 71 -5.23 9.30 22.16
CA LYS A 71 -6.49 8.56 21.99
C LYS A 71 -6.20 7.06 21.80
N PRO A 72 -5.86 6.33 22.88
CA PRO A 72 -5.36 4.96 22.78
C PRO A 72 -6.34 3.97 22.14
N THR A 73 -7.64 4.16 22.36
CA THR A 73 -8.70 3.24 21.91
C THR A 73 -9.32 3.61 20.56
N SER A 74 -8.84 4.67 19.90
CA SER A 74 -9.39 5.09 18.60
C SER A 74 -8.93 4.15 17.49
N GLU A 75 -9.90 3.48 16.85
CA GLU A 75 -9.69 2.57 15.72
C GLU A 75 -9.19 3.31 14.47
N SER A 76 -9.82 4.44 14.11
CA SER A 76 -9.39 5.27 12.98
C SER A 76 -7.94 5.73 13.13
N ARG A 77 -7.56 6.15 14.34
CA ARG A 77 -6.18 6.53 14.65
C ARG A 77 -5.22 5.35 14.56
N HIS A 78 -5.64 4.19 15.04
CA HIS A 78 -4.84 2.99 14.95
C HIS A 78 -4.58 2.61 13.49
N MET A 79 -5.62 2.56 12.65
CA MET A 79 -5.50 2.31 11.22
C MET A 79 -4.57 3.32 10.54
N PHE A 80 -4.78 4.63 10.79
CA PHE A 80 -3.92 5.68 10.27
C PHE A 80 -2.45 5.50 10.66
N LEU A 81 -2.18 5.21 11.94
CA LEU A 81 -0.83 5.00 12.46
C LEU A 81 -0.18 3.77 11.86
N THR A 82 -0.93 2.69 11.65
CA THR A 82 -0.43 1.48 10.98
C THR A 82 0.01 1.79 9.56
N VAL A 83 -0.81 2.52 8.79
CA VAL A 83 -0.47 2.90 7.41
C VAL A 83 0.78 3.79 7.39
N ILE A 84 0.81 4.90 8.14
CA ILE A 84 1.95 5.83 8.07
C ILE A 84 3.24 5.20 8.62
N ALA A 85 3.15 4.37 9.66
CA ALA A 85 4.32 3.66 10.18
C ALA A 85 4.88 2.67 9.16
N ARG A 86 4.01 1.92 8.46
CA ARG A 86 4.45 1.01 7.39
C ARG A 86 5.01 1.76 6.18
N TYR A 87 4.45 2.91 5.82
CA TYR A 87 5.01 3.76 4.78
C TYR A 87 6.45 4.16 5.10
N MET A 88 6.69 4.66 6.32
CA MET A 88 8.02 5.07 6.75
C MET A 88 8.98 3.89 6.90
N THR A 89 8.54 2.81 7.55
CA THR A 89 9.43 1.72 7.96
C THR A 89 9.62 0.61 6.94
N GLU A 90 8.68 0.43 6.00
CA GLU A 90 8.71 -0.67 5.03
C GLU A 90 8.84 -0.17 3.59
N TYR A 91 8.08 0.85 3.22
CA TYR A 91 8.07 1.36 1.85
C TYR A 91 9.26 2.27 1.56
N LEU A 92 9.47 3.29 2.40
CA LEU A 92 10.59 4.22 2.25
C LEU A 92 11.91 3.62 2.75
N GLU A 93 11.88 2.94 3.90
CA GLU A 93 13.06 2.34 4.52
C GLU A 93 14.24 3.33 4.58
N ASP A 94 15.29 3.13 3.79
CA ASP A 94 16.50 3.94 3.77
C ASP A 94 16.33 5.29 3.07
N CYS A 95 15.18 5.49 2.42
CA CYS A 95 14.79 6.72 1.74
C CYS A 95 13.84 7.58 2.56
N CYS A 96 13.62 7.22 3.83
CA CYS A 96 12.80 8.01 4.73
C CYS A 96 13.45 9.39 4.96
N PRO A 97 12.69 10.50 4.91
CA PRO A 97 13.21 11.82 5.24
C PRO A 97 13.80 11.86 6.65
N SER A 98 14.64 12.85 6.97
CA SER A 98 15.23 12.97 8.31
C SER A 98 14.35 13.73 9.31
N ARG A 99 13.38 14.51 8.80
CA ARG A 99 12.51 15.39 9.59
C ARG A 99 11.18 15.56 8.88
N TRP A 100 10.13 15.92 9.63
CA TRP A 100 8.82 16.17 9.03
C TRP A 100 8.83 17.31 8.00
N ILE A 101 9.64 18.35 8.21
CA ILE A 101 9.74 19.49 7.28
C ILE A 101 10.35 19.10 5.92
N ASP A 102 11.04 17.96 5.87
CA ASP A 102 11.61 17.40 4.64
C ASP A 102 10.57 16.55 3.87
N CYS A 103 9.37 16.32 4.44
CA CYS A 103 8.26 15.65 3.78
C CYS A 103 7.50 16.63 2.87
N ASP A 104 7.98 16.74 1.63
CA ASP A 104 7.45 17.64 0.60
C ASP A 104 6.17 17.10 -0.09
N HIS A 105 5.70 17.81 -1.13
CA HIS A 105 4.54 17.40 -1.91
C HIS A 105 4.68 15.99 -2.52
N VAL A 106 5.89 15.60 -2.93
CA VAL A 106 6.16 14.28 -3.52
C VAL A 106 5.94 13.19 -2.48
N PHE A 107 6.44 13.40 -1.26
CA PHE A 107 6.23 12.46 -0.15
C PHE A 107 4.75 12.18 0.11
N TRP A 108 3.92 13.23 0.17
CA TRP A 108 2.50 13.11 0.51
C TRP A 108 1.67 12.59 -0.67
N ASN A 109 1.97 13.04 -1.89
CA ASN A 109 1.32 12.51 -3.09
C ASN A 109 1.61 11.02 -3.27
N GLU A 110 2.85 10.58 -3.07
CA GLU A 110 3.21 9.16 -3.18
C GLU A 110 2.52 8.32 -2.09
N LEU A 111 2.45 8.83 -0.86
CA LEU A 111 1.69 8.18 0.22
C LEU A 111 0.22 7.99 -0.17
N LEU A 112 -0.45 9.04 -0.64
CA LEU A 112 -1.88 8.98 -0.95
C LEU A 112 -2.20 8.22 -2.22
N THR A 113 -1.45 8.44 -3.30
CA THR A 113 -1.79 7.90 -4.61
C THR A 113 -1.26 6.48 -4.82
N THR A 114 -0.20 6.09 -4.11
CA THR A 114 0.49 4.82 -4.36
C THR A 114 0.49 3.94 -3.12
N PHE A 115 1.04 4.37 -2.00
CA PHE A 115 1.19 3.46 -0.86
C PHE A 115 -0.14 3.14 -0.18
N TYR A 116 -0.94 4.15 0.18
CA TYR A 116 -2.20 3.94 0.88
C TYR A 116 -3.17 3.03 0.11
N PRO A 117 -3.39 3.20 -1.20
CA PRO A 117 -4.24 2.30 -1.97
C PRO A 117 -3.73 0.85 -2.02
N SER A 118 -2.42 0.63 -1.88
CA SER A 118 -1.85 -0.73 -1.80
C SER A 118 -2.09 -1.45 -0.47
N VAL A 119 -2.48 -0.72 0.58
CA VAL A 119 -2.73 -1.26 1.92
C VAL A 119 -4.15 -0.96 2.43
N MET A 120 -5.01 -0.45 1.55
CA MET A 120 -6.38 -0.12 1.87
C MET A 120 -7.15 -1.38 2.27
N GLN A 121 -7.93 -1.29 3.34
CA GLN A 121 -8.74 -2.41 3.80
C GLN A 121 -10.09 -2.41 3.12
N ILE A 122 -10.62 -3.61 2.88
CA ILE A 122 -11.92 -3.84 2.26
C ILE A 122 -12.95 -3.92 3.40
N THR A 123 -13.90 -2.98 3.43
CA THR A 123 -14.88 -2.86 4.51
C THR A 123 -16.27 -2.68 3.93
N ALA A 124 -17.30 -3.16 4.63
CA ALA A 124 -18.68 -3.08 4.15
C ALA A 124 -19.19 -1.63 4.07
N GLU A 125 -18.62 -0.75 4.89
CA GLU A 125 -19.00 0.65 5.02
C GLU A 125 -18.35 1.56 3.97
N GLU A 126 -17.33 1.09 3.24
CA GLU A 126 -16.55 1.89 2.27
C GLU A 126 -16.15 3.28 2.81
N ASN A 127 -15.69 3.33 4.06
CA ASN A 127 -15.34 4.55 4.77
C ASN A 127 -13.86 4.61 5.19
N ASN A 128 -13.02 3.70 4.68
CA ASN A 128 -11.61 3.63 5.05
C ASN A 128 -10.89 4.92 4.62
N VAL A 129 -11.18 5.41 3.41
CA VAL A 129 -10.61 6.65 2.87
C VAL A 129 -10.98 7.83 3.75
N ASP A 130 -12.25 7.97 4.10
CA ASP A 130 -12.73 9.07 4.96
C ASP A 130 -12.04 9.06 6.33
N LEU A 131 -11.93 7.89 6.95
CA LEU A 131 -11.27 7.73 8.25
C LEU A 131 -9.77 8.06 8.17
N PHE A 132 -9.09 7.63 7.10
CA PHE A 132 -7.67 7.86 6.91
C PHE A 132 -7.37 9.34 6.69
N LEU A 133 -8.06 9.98 5.72
CA LEU A 133 -7.87 11.39 5.39
C LEU A 133 -8.21 12.29 6.59
N TYR A 134 -9.24 11.94 7.36
CA TYR A 134 -9.62 12.66 8.56
C TYR A 134 -8.54 12.61 9.66
N GLU A 135 -7.96 11.44 9.94
CA GLU A 135 -6.87 11.36 10.92
C GLU A 135 -5.56 11.97 10.39
N LEU A 136 -5.25 11.85 9.09
CA LEU A 136 -4.10 12.53 8.48
C LEU A 136 -4.22 14.06 8.60
N LYS A 137 -5.41 14.61 8.36
CA LYS A 137 -5.74 16.02 8.56
C LYS A 137 -5.51 16.47 10.01
N LYS A 138 -5.93 15.67 10.99
CA LYS A 138 -5.68 15.97 12.41
C LYS A 138 -4.22 15.83 12.79
N PHE A 139 -3.54 14.83 12.26
CA PHE A 139 -2.16 14.53 12.57
C PHE A 139 -1.25 15.67 12.12
N THR A 140 -1.46 16.20 10.91
CA THR A 140 -0.72 17.36 10.40
C THR A 140 -0.97 18.63 11.22
N HIS A 141 -2.22 18.91 11.61
CA HIS A 141 -2.52 19.99 12.59
C HIS A 141 -1.79 19.82 13.92
N TRP A 142 -1.78 18.58 14.42
CA TRP A 142 -1.10 18.26 15.67
C TRP A 142 0.41 18.45 15.56
N LEU A 143 1.03 18.03 14.44
CA LEU A 143 2.45 18.27 14.17
C LEU A 143 2.79 19.76 14.04
N ASP A 144 1.95 20.55 13.38
CA ASP A 144 2.14 22.00 13.27
C ASP A 144 2.22 22.65 14.66
N LYS A 145 1.36 22.20 15.59
CA LYS A 145 1.36 22.66 16.98
C LYS A 145 2.56 22.18 17.79
N GLU A 146 2.85 20.87 17.79
CA GLU A 146 3.86 20.28 18.70
C GLU A 146 5.30 20.37 18.19
N ARG A 147 5.49 20.57 16.88
CA ARG A 147 6.81 20.62 16.22
C ARG A 147 7.07 21.93 15.50
N SER A 148 6.16 22.91 15.62
CA SER A 148 6.26 24.22 14.97
C SER A 148 6.51 24.10 13.46
N THR A 149 5.76 23.20 12.82
CA THR A 149 5.80 22.97 11.38
C THR A 149 4.66 23.71 10.67
N ASN A 150 4.58 23.60 9.35
CA ASN A 150 3.51 24.17 8.52
C ASN A 150 3.00 23.14 7.51
N LEU A 151 3.00 21.87 7.93
CA LEU A 151 2.62 20.71 7.13
C LEU A 151 1.16 20.74 6.76
N TYR A 152 0.27 21.22 7.63
CA TYR A 152 -1.14 21.25 7.32
C TYR A 152 -1.42 22.03 6.02
N LYS A 153 -0.74 23.17 5.82
CA LYS A 153 -0.89 23.97 4.59
C LYS A 153 -0.38 23.28 3.33
N ILE A 154 0.59 22.39 3.47
CA ILE A 154 1.16 21.60 2.36
C ILE A 154 0.26 20.40 2.05
N VAL A 155 -0.18 19.69 3.08
CA VAL A 155 -0.92 18.43 2.96
C VAL A 155 -2.39 18.65 2.63
N TYR A 156 -3.03 19.69 3.16
CA TYR A 156 -4.47 19.89 2.99
C TYR A 156 -4.92 19.99 1.51
N PRO A 157 -4.27 20.77 0.62
CA PRO A 157 -4.62 20.77 -0.80
C PRO A 157 -4.50 19.40 -1.45
N ILE A 158 -3.46 18.63 -1.10
CA ILE A 158 -3.23 17.29 -1.61
C ILE A 158 -4.35 16.33 -1.19
N LEU A 159 -4.88 16.45 0.04
CA LEU A 159 -6.01 15.64 0.50
C LEU A 159 -7.27 15.92 -0.31
N GLU A 160 -7.58 17.20 -0.54
CA GLU A 160 -8.77 17.62 -1.28
C GLU A 160 -8.72 17.14 -2.75
N GLU A 161 -7.55 17.17 -3.37
CA GLU A 161 -7.36 16.65 -4.73
C GLU A 161 -7.48 15.12 -4.79
N ALA A 162 -6.94 14.41 -3.80
CA ALA A 162 -6.90 12.94 -3.80
C ALA A 162 -8.23 12.28 -3.38
N GLU A 163 -9.09 12.96 -2.60
CA GLU A 163 -10.24 12.35 -1.92
C GLU A 163 -11.19 11.61 -2.89
N ILE A 164 -11.60 12.26 -3.98
CA ILE A 164 -12.56 11.70 -4.93
C ILE A 164 -12.00 10.44 -5.58
N ASP A 165 -10.74 10.51 -6.01
CA ASP A 165 -10.08 9.42 -6.70
C ASP A 165 -9.82 8.23 -5.76
N LEU A 166 -9.48 8.50 -4.49
CA LEU A 166 -9.33 7.45 -3.48
C LEU A 166 -10.64 6.75 -3.17
N LYS A 167 -11.76 7.48 -3.07
CA LYS A 167 -13.08 6.88 -2.88
C LYS A 167 -13.46 5.97 -4.04
N LYS A 168 -13.17 6.39 -5.28
CA LYS A 168 -13.35 5.52 -6.45
C LYS A 168 -12.49 4.26 -6.37
N CYS A 169 -11.24 4.37 -5.90
CA CYS A 169 -10.36 3.21 -5.69
C CYS A 169 -10.94 2.26 -4.63
N GLU A 170 -11.44 2.79 -3.52
CA GLU A 170 -12.07 2.00 -2.45
C GLU A 170 -13.29 1.23 -2.95
N SER A 171 -14.22 1.90 -3.62
CA SER A 171 -15.43 1.24 -4.16
C SER A 171 -15.09 0.20 -5.23
N LEU A 172 -14.11 0.48 -6.11
CA LEU A 172 -13.68 -0.47 -7.12
C LEU A 172 -13.00 -1.69 -6.48
N LEU A 173 -12.12 -1.49 -5.49
CA LEU A 173 -11.46 -2.58 -4.77
C LEU A 173 -12.48 -3.46 -4.05
N ASN A 174 -13.44 -2.86 -3.33
CA ASN A 174 -14.54 -3.59 -2.69
C ASN A 174 -15.35 -4.41 -3.71
N ALA A 175 -15.73 -3.80 -4.84
CA ALA A 175 -16.49 -4.47 -5.88
C ALA A 175 -15.73 -5.66 -6.50
N LEU A 176 -14.41 -5.53 -6.70
CA LEU A 176 -13.56 -6.61 -7.21
C LEU A 176 -13.55 -7.82 -6.26
N TYR A 177 -13.38 -7.56 -4.96
CA TYR A 177 -13.37 -8.62 -3.96
C TYR A 177 -14.75 -9.24 -3.75
N LEU A 178 -15.82 -8.44 -3.73
CA LEU A 178 -17.19 -8.95 -3.60
C LEU A 178 -17.64 -9.77 -4.81
N GLN A 179 -17.12 -9.48 -6.01
CA GLN A 179 -17.41 -10.30 -7.18
C GLN A 179 -16.83 -11.71 -7.04
N LEU A 180 -15.68 -11.85 -6.39
CA LEU A 180 -15.01 -13.13 -6.15
C LEU A 180 -15.52 -13.82 -4.89
N TYR A 181 -15.86 -13.03 -3.88
CA TYR A 181 -16.31 -13.48 -2.57
C TYR A 181 -17.61 -12.74 -2.18
N PRO A 182 -18.78 -13.14 -2.70
CA PRO A 182 -20.04 -12.44 -2.45
C PRO A 182 -20.46 -12.35 -0.97
N HIS A 183 -19.88 -13.22 -0.13
CA HIS A 183 -20.13 -13.27 1.31
C HIS A 183 -19.00 -12.67 2.15
N LEU A 184 -18.11 -11.87 1.54
CA LEU A 184 -16.93 -11.26 2.18
C LEU A 184 -17.27 -10.56 3.50
N HIS A 185 -18.37 -9.82 3.54
CA HIS A 185 -18.80 -9.05 4.71
C HIS A 185 -19.72 -9.83 5.66
N SER A 186 -19.98 -11.11 5.40
CA SER A 186 -20.82 -11.93 6.27
C SER A 186 -20.04 -12.41 7.49
N LYS A 187 -20.73 -12.58 8.62
CA LYS A 187 -20.13 -13.12 9.87
C LYS A 187 -19.53 -14.52 9.75
N GLN A 188 -19.77 -15.22 8.63
CA GLN A 188 -19.26 -16.57 8.35
C GLN A 188 -17.95 -16.54 7.56
N ALA A 189 -17.48 -15.37 7.15
CA ALA A 189 -16.35 -15.23 6.25
C ALA A 189 -15.01 -15.61 6.95
N ASP A 190 -14.90 -15.39 8.27
CA ASP A 190 -13.69 -15.63 9.09
C ASP A 190 -13.07 -17.03 8.99
N SER A 191 -13.83 -18.08 8.61
CA SER A 191 -13.30 -19.46 8.54
C SER A 191 -12.81 -19.90 7.16
N LEU A 192 -13.16 -19.18 6.08
CA LEU A 192 -12.86 -19.54 4.69
C LEU A 192 -11.67 -18.76 4.10
N PHE A 193 -11.25 -17.68 4.76
CA PHE A 193 -10.30 -16.71 4.19
C PHE A 193 -8.85 -17.20 4.02
N ALA A 194 -8.37 -18.13 4.84
CA ALA A 194 -6.93 -18.41 4.91
C ALA A 194 -6.43 -19.47 3.92
N ASN A 195 -7.30 -20.38 3.45
CA ASN A 195 -6.86 -21.50 2.60
C ASN A 195 -7.48 -21.46 1.20
N ASP A 196 -8.81 -21.28 1.04
CA ASP A 196 -9.44 -21.44 -0.29
C ASP A 196 -9.18 -20.31 -1.29
N MET A 197 -8.68 -19.15 -0.81
CA MET A 197 -8.50 -17.93 -1.61
C MET A 197 -7.46 -18.07 -2.73
N TYR A 198 -6.43 -18.90 -2.52
CA TYR A 198 -5.33 -19.09 -3.48
C TYR A 198 -5.42 -20.41 -4.25
N PHE A 199 -5.93 -21.48 -3.63
CA PHE A 199 -5.86 -22.83 -4.21
C PHE A 199 -6.85 -23.05 -5.36
N ASN A 200 -8.08 -22.53 -5.27
CA ASN A 200 -9.13 -22.86 -6.24
C ASN A 200 -9.12 -21.97 -7.52
N MET A 201 -8.35 -20.88 -7.57
CA MET A 201 -8.40 -19.91 -8.67
C MET A 201 -7.43 -20.16 -9.82
N LEU A 202 -6.44 -21.04 -9.66
CA LEU A 202 -5.41 -21.28 -10.70
C LEU A 202 -5.49 -22.68 -11.33
N GLU A 203 -6.28 -23.60 -10.78
CA GLU A 203 -6.32 -25.00 -11.25
C GLU A 203 -6.85 -25.18 -12.68
N ASN A 204 -7.45 -24.15 -13.29
CA ASN A 204 -8.03 -24.22 -14.64
C ASN A 204 -7.46 -23.17 -15.62
N CYS A 205 -6.37 -22.47 -15.27
CA CYS A 205 -5.72 -21.49 -16.15
C CYS A 205 -4.72 -22.18 -17.08
N GLU A 206 -4.81 -21.95 -18.39
CA GLU A 206 -3.76 -22.34 -19.36
C GLU A 206 -2.52 -21.45 -19.20
N ASP A 207 -2.76 -20.18 -18.92
CA ASP A 207 -1.73 -19.16 -18.70
C ASP A 207 -2.25 -18.14 -17.69
N ASP A 208 -1.35 -17.58 -16.90
CA ASP A 208 -1.66 -16.58 -15.89
C ASP A 208 -0.57 -15.51 -15.83
N LYS A 209 -0.99 -14.26 -15.62
CA LYS A 209 -0.08 -13.13 -15.54
C LYS A 209 -0.46 -12.21 -14.40
N TYR A 210 0.46 -12.03 -13.48
CA TYR A 210 0.45 -10.95 -12.51
C TYR A 210 1.07 -9.69 -13.14
N ASP A 211 0.42 -8.54 -13.01
CA ASP A 211 0.94 -7.27 -13.55
C ASP A 211 0.27 -6.04 -12.91
N VAL A 212 0.77 -4.87 -13.29
CA VAL A 212 0.17 -3.56 -13.05
C VAL A 212 -0.46 -3.07 -14.35
N PHE A 213 -1.78 -2.99 -14.40
CA PHE A 213 -2.53 -2.68 -15.61
C PHE A 213 -3.13 -1.27 -15.55
N GLU A 214 -2.82 -0.43 -16.53
CA GLU A 214 -3.54 0.83 -16.75
C GLU A 214 -4.72 0.61 -17.70
N VAL A 215 -5.91 0.94 -17.22
CA VAL A 215 -7.17 0.87 -17.99
C VAL A 215 -7.13 1.90 -19.12
N GLN A 216 -7.20 1.43 -20.36
CA GLN A 216 -7.19 2.28 -21.55
C GLN A 216 -8.61 2.57 -22.06
N ASN A 217 -9.50 1.58 -21.96
CA ASN A 217 -10.86 1.70 -22.44
C ASN A 217 -11.78 0.69 -21.73
N VAL A 218 -13.02 1.11 -21.48
CA VAL A 218 -14.06 0.30 -20.87
C VAL A 218 -15.28 0.31 -21.80
N SER A 219 -15.62 -0.87 -22.35
CA SER A 219 -16.75 -1.03 -23.27
C SER A 219 -17.62 -2.21 -22.86
N ARG A 220 -18.75 -1.89 -22.20
CA ARG A 220 -19.66 -2.89 -21.62
C ARG A 220 -18.86 -3.85 -20.74
N SER A 221 -18.97 -5.16 -20.95
CA SER A 221 -18.26 -6.19 -20.19
C SER A 221 -16.79 -6.40 -20.57
N HIS A 222 -16.22 -5.56 -21.44
CA HIS A 222 -14.85 -5.68 -21.93
C HIS A 222 -14.02 -4.50 -21.46
N VAL A 223 -12.83 -4.80 -20.96
CA VAL A 223 -11.85 -3.81 -20.53
C VAL A 223 -10.59 -4.02 -21.33
N VAL A 224 -10.06 -2.94 -21.90
CA VAL A 224 -8.74 -2.92 -22.51
C VAL A 224 -7.80 -2.28 -21.51
N ALA A 225 -6.74 -2.99 -21.12
CA ALA A 225 -5.71 -2.44 -20.25
C ALA A 225 -4.32 -2.77 -20.75
N THR A 226 -3.36 -1.93 -20.40
CA THR A 226 -1.97 -2.06 -20.82
C THR A 226 -1.11 -2.28 -19.59
N SER A 227 -0.24 -3.28 -19.63
CA SER A 227 0.78 -3.51 -18.61
C SER A 227 1.73 -2.30 -18.55
N LEU A 228 1.91 -1.72 -17.36
CA LEU A 228 2.85 -0.62 -17.15
C LEU A 228 4.30 -1.06 -17.30
N GLU A 229 4.60 -2.35 -17.06
CA GLU A 229 5.95 -2.90 -17.18
C GLU A 229 6.30 -3.23 -18.63
N THR A 230 5.42 -3.97 -19.32
CA THR A 230 5.71 -4.56 -20.64
C THR A 230 5.14 -3.77 -21.81
N ASN A 231 4.25 -2.81 -21.55
CA ASN A 231 3.44 -2.10 -22.56
C ASN A 231 2.56 -3.03 -23.43
N TYR A 232 2.37 -4.29 -23.05
CA TYR A 232 1.44 -5.18 -23.73
C TYR A 232 0.00 -4.87 -23.37
N THR A 233 -0.87 -4.89 -24.38
CA THR A 233 -2.31 -4.65 -24.25
C THR A 233 -3.08 -5.95 -24.09
N TYR A 234 -3.95 -5.98 -23.10
CA TYR A 234 -4.79 -7.10 -22.73
C TYR A 234 -6.26 -6.74 -22.89
N TYR A 235 -7.01 -7.64 -23.51
CA TYR A 235 -8.47 -7.58 -23.60
C TYR A 235 -9.06 -8.50 -22.55
N MET A 236 -9.72 -7.91 -21.56
CA MET A 236 -10.13 -8.57 -20.34
C MET A 236 -11.65 -8.55 -20.16
N ARG A 237 -12.15 -9.55 -19.43
CA ARG A 237 -13.52 -9.62 -18.92
C ARG A 237 -13.52 -9.97 -17.43
N GLY A 238 -14.67 -9.79 -16.78
CA GLY A 238 -14.83 -10.11 -15.35
C GLY A 238 -14.41 -8.97 -14.43
N LEU A 239 -14.30 -7.76 -14.94
CA LEU A 239 -14.11 -6.55 -14.14
C LEU A 239 -15.45 -5.80 -13.99
N PRO A 240 -15.69 -5.09 -12.86
CA PRO A 240 -16.89 -4.29 -12.63
C PRO A 240 -16.85 -2.99 -13.46
N TYR A 241 -17.11 -3.13 -14.77
CA TYR A 241 -16.96 -2.08 -15.77
C TYR A 241 -17.69 -0.76 -15.50
N LYS A 242 -18.71 -0.74 -14.63
CA LYS A 242 -19.43 0.50 -14.27
C LYS A 242 -18.63 1.41 -13.33
N LEU A 243 -17.65 0.84 -12.63
CA LEU A 243 -16.80 1.55 -11.67
C LEU A 243 -15.41 1.86 -12.24
N LEU A 244 -15.09 1.31 -13.42
CA LEU A 244 -13.82 1.51 -14.07
C LEU A 244 -13.85 2.76 -14.96
N GLU A 245 -12.78 3.53 -14.87
CA GLU A 245 -12.53 4.69 -15.72
C GLU A 245 -11.17 4.54 -16.44
N SER A 246 -11.06 5.14 -17.61
CA SER A 246 -9.76 5.21 -18.31
C SER A 246 -8.75 5.94 -17.45
N GLY A 247 -7.51 5.44 -17.40
CA GLY A 247 -6.43 5.98 -16.58
C GLY A 247 -6.32 5.36 -15.19
N MET A 248 -7.36 4.69 -14.68
CA MET A 248 -7.25 3.91 -13.45
C MET A 248 -6.22 2.79 -13.60
N ILE A 249 -5.53 2.47 -12.51
CA ILE A 249 -4.51 1.45 -12.48
C ILE A 249 -4.96 0.34 -11.54
N ILE A 250 -4.92 -0.90 -12.00
CA ILE A 250 -5.29 -2.08 -11.19
C ILE A 250 -4.13 -3.06 -11.17
N THR A 251 -3.87 -3.66 -10.00
CA THR A 251 -2.90 -4.73 -9.84
C THR A 251 -3.60 -6.03 -9.48
N GLY A 252 -3.05 -7.11 -9.98
CA GLY A 252 -3.60 -8.44 -9.76
C GLY A 252 -3.21 -9.40 -10.86
N THR A 253 -3.87 -10.54 -10.85
CA THR A 253 -3.64 -11.63 -11.79
C THR A 253 -4.77 -11.72 -12.82
N ILE A 254 -4.39 -11.82 -14.08
CA ILE A 254 -5.27 -12.22 -15.19
C ILE A 254 -5.00 -13.67 -15.56
N CYS A 255 -6.04 -14.37 -15.98
CA CYS A 255 -5.99 -15.78 -16.35
C CYS A 255 -6.54 -16.01 -17.76
N LYS A 256 -5.86 -16.86 -18.52
CA LYS A 256 -6.29 -17.37 -19.81
C LYS A 256 -6.95 -18.73 -19.61
N MET A 257 -8.26 -18.78 -19.88
CA MET A 257 -9.01 -20.04 -19.81
C MET A 257 -8.90 -20.82 -21.13
N PRO A 258 -9.02 -22.17 -21.08
CA PRO A 258 -9.06 -22.99 -22.28
C PRO A 258 -10.11 -22.53 -23.27
N ARG A 259 -9.70 -22.40 -24.53
CA ARG A 259 -10.57 -22.04 -25.67
C ARG A 259 -11.16 -20.62 -25.60
N GLU A 260 -10.61 -19.73 -24.77
CA GLU A 260 -11.05 -18.34 -24.68
C GLU A 260 -10.07 -17.35 -25.31
N ASN A 261 -10.58 -16.47 -26.17
CA ASN A 261 -9.75 -15.44 -26.81
C ASN A 261 -9.45 -14.25 -25.88
N LEU A 262 -10.26 -14.04 -24.85
CA LEU A 262 -10.10 -12.95 -23.89
C LEU A 262 -9.44 -13.44 -22.59
N TRP A 263 -8.73 -12.55 -21.93
CA TRP A 263 -8.24 -12.76 -20.58
C TRP A 263 -9.40 -12.57 -19.60
N ARG A 264 -9.38 -13.29 -18.49
CA ARG A 264 -10.30 -13.07 -17.36
C ARG A 264 -9.53 -12.44 -16.20
N TRP A 265 -10.12 -11.44 -15.57
CA TRP A 265 -9.65 -10.99 -14.27
C TRP A 265 -9.82 -12.12 -13.25
N ASN A 266 -8.77 -12.43 -12.50
CA ASN A 266 -8.73 -13.59 -11.61
C ASN A 266 -8.60 -13.20 -10.14
N SER A 267 -7.54 -12.47 -9.79
CA SER A 267 -7.23 -12.13 -8.40
C SER A 267 -6.86 -10.65 -8.27
N PRO A 268 -7.67 -9.82 -7.59
CA PRO A 268 -7.36 -8.42 -7.35
C PRO A 268 -6.36 -8.27 -6.21
N GLU A 269 -5.47 -7.30 -6.31
CA GLU A 269 -4.60 -6.90 -5.22
C GLU A 269 -4.83 -5.45 -4.82
N SER A 270 -4.73 -4.50 -5.75
CA SER A 270 -4.88 -3.07 -5.43
C SER A 270 -5.45 -2.28 -6.62
N VAL A 271 -5.99 -1.11 -6.29
CA VAL A 271 -6.52 -0.15 -7.26
C VAL A 271 -5.91 1.21 -6.94
N PHE A 272 -5.35 1.87 -7.95
CA PHE A 272 -4.69 3.16 -7.81
C PHE A 272 -5.31 4.20 -8.74
N PRO A 273 -5.30 5.47 -8.33
CA PRO A 273 -5.66 6.58 -9.21
C PRO A 273 -4.61 6.74 -10.32
N GLN A 274 -4.98 7.45 -11.39
CA GLN A 274 -4.09 7.71 -12.53
C GLN A 274 -2.78 8.40 -12.11
N ALA A 275 -2.85 9.28 -11.12
CA ALA A 275 -1.69 9.98 -10.57
C ALA A 275 -0.60 9.03 -10.04
N ALA A 276 -0.95 7.80 -9.63
CA ALA A 276 0.03 6.82 -9.15
C ALA A 276 1.05 6.38 -10.21
N LYS A 277 0.73 6.56 -11.51
CA LYS A 277 1.56 6.14 -12.64
C LYS A 277 2.99 6.68 -12.57
N GLU A 278 3.16 7.90 -12.07
CA GLU A 278 4.49 8.53 -11.98
C GLU A 278 5.38 7.86 -10.93
N TYR A 279 4.79 7.36 -9.85
CA TYR A 279 5.50 6.72 -8.73
C TYR A 279 5.74 5.24 -8.97
N LEU A 280 4.77 4.53 -9.56
CA LEU A 280 4.81 3.07 -9.75
C LEU A 280 6.01 2.58 -10.60
N ARG A 281 6.61 3.46 -11.42
CA ARG A 281 7.85 3.16 -12.16
C ARG A 281 9.06 2.94 -11.27
N HIS A 282 9.02 3.44 -10.04
CA HIS A 282 10.11 3.44 -9.08
C HIS A 282 9.74 2.60 -7.86
N VAL A 283 8.93 1.57 -8.05
CA VAL A 283 8.41 0.74 -6.98
C VAL A 283 8.57 -0.72 -7.33
N LEU A 284 9.11 -1.49 -6.38
CA LEU A 284 9.06 -2.93 -6.41
C LEU A 284 7.72 -3.39 -5.83
N ILE A 285 6.89 -3.96 -6.71
CA ILE A 285 5.67 -4.65 -6.33
C ILE A 285 6.03 -6.14 -6.29
N HIS A 286 5.91 -6.74 -5.11
CA HIS A 286 6.21 -8.15 -4.95
C HIS A 286 5.05 -8.95 -5.51
N GLU A 287 5.28 -9.71 -6.57
CA GLU A 287 4.35 -10.77 -6.95
C GLU A 287 4.16 -11.69 -5.73
N PRO A 288 2.92 -12.00 -5.34
CA PRO A 288 2.69 -12.98 -4.30
C PRO A 288 3.33 -14.32 -4.70
N PRO A 289 3.94 -15.06 -3.75
CA PRO A 289 4.72 -16.24 -4.08
C PRO A 289 3.92 -17.28 -4.88
N ARG A 290 4.42 -17.67 -6.07
CA ARG A 290 3.88 -18.78 -6.86
C ARG A 290 4.15 -20.10 -6.13
N LEU A 291 3.12 -20.68 -5.50
CA LEU A 291 3.24 -21.92 -4.71
C LEU A 291 3.76 -23.14 -5.49
N LYS A 292 3.77 -23.13 -6.83
CA LYS A 292 4.38 -24.21 -7.63
C LYS A 292 5.85 -24.46 -7.31
N GLN A 293 6.59 -23.50 -6.75
CA GLN A 293 7.98 -23.69 -6.33
C GLN A 293 8.17 -24.19 -4.89
N MET A 294 7.09 -24.31 -4.10
CA MET A 294 7.16 -24.80 -2.71
C MET A 294 6.81 -26.29 -2.57
N ILE A 295 6.28 -26.92 -3.62
CA ILE A 295 5.96 -28.36 -3.63
C ILE A 295 7.22 -29.19 -3.95
N ASP A 296 8.18 -28.66 -4.71
CA ASP A 296 9.45 -29.33 -5.05
C ASP A 296 10.53 -29.29 -3.95
N VAL A 297 10.22 -28.80 -2.74
CA VAL A 297 11.17 -28.77 -1.60
C VAL A 297 10.69 -29.69 -0.45
N ARG A 298 9.75 -30.59 -0.74
CA ARG A 298 9.34 -31.67 0.17
C ARG A 298 9.31 -33.01 -0.54
N ASP A 299 10.45 -33.40 -1.10
CA ASP A 299 10.82 -34.80 -1.33
C ASP A 299 12.10 -35.12 -0.56
#